data_AF-Q9Y7N3-F1
#
_entry.id   AF-Q9Y7N3-F1
#
_cell.length_a   1.000
_cell.length_b   1.000
_cell.length_c   1.000
_cell.angle_alpha   90.00
_cell.angle_beta   90.00
_cell.angle_gamma   90.00
#
_symmetry.space_group_name_H-M   'P 1'
#
loop_
_entity.id
_entity.type
_entity.pdbx_description
1 polymer ?
#
loop_
_entity_poly.entity_id
_entity_poly.type
_entity_poly.pdbx_seq_one_letter_code
_entity_poly.pdbx_strand_id
1 'polypeptide(L)'
;MANRKIFLITSLIISLLLIHIFIFSPLNEPEKNAKAGPLGLSDVSVPSAPKLPAKDSTDFEVFLENPVIIFSRPGCPYSAAAKKLLTETLRLDPPAVVVEVTDYEHTQELRDWLSSISDISTMPNIFVGGHSIGGSDSVRALYQEEKLQSTLDEWTHNKVLILPTD
;
A
#
# COMPACT_ATOMS: atom_id res chain seq x y z
N MET A 1 31.55 46.52 18.84
CA MET A 1 30.38 46.64 17.93
C MET A 1 30.47 45.77 16.66
N ALA A 2 31.67 45.43 16.14
CA ALA A 2 31.82 44.66 14.89
C ALA A 2 31.16 43.26 14.91
N ASN A 3 31.27 42.51 16.01
CA ASN A 3 30.78 41.12 16.06
C ASN A 3 29.25 40.97 15.98
N ARG A 4 28.48 41.96 16.47
CA ARG A 4 27.01 41.93 16.38
C ARG A 4 26.53 42.08 14.93
N LYS A 5 27.25 42.87 14.12
CA LYS A 5 26.91 43.04 12.69
C LYS A 5 27.17 41.77 11.91
N ILE A 6 28.28 41.08 12.18
CA ILE A 6 28.62 39.80 11.53
C ILE A 6 27.54 38.74 11.81
N PHE A 7 27.07 38.63 13.07
CA PHE A 7 26.03 37.68 13.42
C PHE A 7 24.69 37.92 12.71
N LEU A 8 24.28 39.19 12.56
CA LEU A 8 23.05 39.52 11.84
C LEU A 8 23.16 39.23 10.35
N ILE A 9 24.32 39.50 9.74
CA ILE A 9 24.56 39.22 8.31
C ILE A 9 24.57 37.71 8.08
N THR A 10 25.25 36.92 8.91
CA THR A 10 25.28 35.47 8.77
C THR A 10 23.89 34.86 8.99
N SER A 11 23.13 35.35 9.97
CA SER A 11 21.75 34.91 10.21
C SER A 11 20.82 35.21 9.02
N LEU A 12 20.95 36.40 8.42
CA LEU A 12 20.18 36.78 7.23
C LEU A 12 20.53 35.91 6.00
N ILE A 13 21.82 35.63 5.79
CA ILE A 13 22.28 34.76 4.70
C ILE A 13 21.76 33.33 4.87
N ILE A 14 21.83 32.76 6.08
CA ILE A 14 21.30 31.42 6.37
C ILE A 14 19.77 31.39 6.13
N SER A 15 19.04 32.41 6.58
CA SER A 15 17.59 32.49 6.33
C SER A 15 17.24 32.57 4.86
N LEU A 16 17.99 33.35 4.06
CA LEU A 16 17.78 33.45 2.60
C LEU A 16 18.11 32.13 1.89
N LEU A 17 19.17 31.43 2.31
CA LEU A 17 19.53 30.11 1.77
C LEU A 17 18.43 29.08 2.06
N LEU A 18 17.86 29.08 3.27
CA LEU A 18 16.75 28.18 3.61
C LEU A 18 15.49 28.45 2.79
N ILE A 19 15.13 29.73 2.59
CA ILE A 19 13.98 30.10 1.74
C ILE A 19 14.23 29.64 0.29
N HIS A 20 15.45 29.78 -0.21
CA HIS A 20 15.78 29.36 -1.57
C HIS A 20 15.73 27.84 -1.73
N ILE A 21 16.18 27.07 -0.73
CA ILE A 21 16.02 25.61 -0.71
C ILE A 21 14.54 25.23 -0.68
N PHE A 22 13.71 25.90 0.13
CA PHE A 22 12.28 25.56 0.22
C PHE A 22 11.48 25.88 -1.06
N ILE A 23 11.84 26.94 -1.79
CA ILE A 23 11.17 27.29 -3.04
C ILE A 23 11.67 26.46 -4.23
N PHE A 24 12.97 26.11 -4.27
CA PHE A 24 13.59 25.46 -5.42
C PHE A 24 13.94 23.99 -5.25
N SER A 25 13.79 23.40 -4.06
CA SER A 25 13.83 21.95 -3.91
C SER A 25 12.41 21.42 -4.14
N PRO A 26 12.04 20.98 -5.35
CA PRO A 26 10.91 20.09 -5.48
C PRO A 26 11.20 18.90 -4.57
N LEU A 27 10.22 18.52 -3.77
CA LEU A 27 10.22 17.24 -3.05
C LEU A 27 10.31 16.15 -4.11
N ASN A 28 11.55 15.80 -4.42
CA ASN A 28 11.89 14.75 -5.36
C ASN A 28 11.63 13.44 -4.60
N GLU A 29 10.37 13.05 -4.54
CA GLU A 29 10.02 11.69 -4.18
C GLU A 29 10.82 10.72 -5.07
N PRO A 30 11.32 9.62 -4.50
CA PRO A 30 12.18 8.70 -5.21
C PRO A 30 11.38 7.93 -6.27
N GLU A 31 11.23 8.50 -7.46
CA GLU A 31 11.05 7.71 -8.67
C GLU A 31 12.34 6.92 -8.92
N LYS A 32 12.32 5.63 -8.56
CA LYS A 32 13.23 4.66 -9.16
C LYS A 32 12.50 3.40 -9.57
N ASN A 33 12.09 3.45 -10.84
CA ASN A 33 12.08 2.32 -11.78
C ASN A 33 10.78 1.51 -11.89
N ALA A 34 9.66 2.18 -12.16
CA ALA A 34 8.53 1.56 -12.85
C ALA A 34 8.59 1.90 -14.34
N LYS A 35 8.93 0.89 -15.13
CA LYS A 35 8.97 0.91 -16.60
C LYS A 35 7.55 1.16 -17.12
N ALA A 36 7.26 2.38 -17.53
CA ALA A 36 6.00 2.75 -18.19
C ALA A 36 5.86 2.03 -19.54
N GLY A 37 5.09 0.95 -19.57
CA GLY A 37 4.47 0.41 -20.78
C GLY A 37 3.11 1.09 -21.04
N PRO A 38 2.61 1.13 -22.28
CA PRO A 38 1.64 2.14 -22.70
C PRO A 38 0.24 1.92 -22.11
N LEU A 39 -0.38 3.04 -21.73
CA LEU A 39 -1.77 3.21 -21.33
C LEU A 39 -2.72 2.76 -22.45
N GLY A 40 -3.13 1.48 -22.40
CA GLY A 40 -4.27 0.95 -23.14
C GLY A 40 -5.54 1.24 -22.37
N LEU A 41 -6.23 2.32 -22.74
CA LEU A 41 -7.61 2.59 -22.35
C LEU A 41 -8.52 1.75 -23.24
N SER A 42 -8.98 0.60 -22.77
CA SER A 42 -10.20 -0.01 -23.24
C SER A 42 -10.72 -1.01 -22.22
N ASP A 43 -12.04 -1.07 -22.18
CA ASP A 43 -12.84 -2.10 -21.53
C ASP A 43 -13.08 -1.90 -20.03
N VAL A 44 -14.19 -1.19 -19.80
CA VAL A 44 -15.12 -1.39 -18.67
C VAL A 44 -15.25 -2.89 -18.42
N SER A 45 -14.43 -3.41 -17.52
CA SER A 45 -14.31 -4.84 -17.26
C SER A 45 -15.17 -5.14 -16.05
N VAL A 46 -16.25 -5.89 -16.31
CA VAL A 46 -16.98 -6.72 -15.34
C VAL A 46 -16.01 -7.24 -14.27
N PRO A 47 -16.35 -7.26 -12.96
CA PRO A 47 -15.43 -7.66 -11.90
C PRO A 47 -14.71 -8.94 -12.27
N SER A 48 -13.49 -8.82 -12.78
CA SER A 48 -12.75 -9.94 -13.31
C SER A 48 -12.36 -10.78 -12.10
N ALA A 49 -12.53 -12.10 -12.22
CA ALA A 49 -12.16 -13.05 -11.17
C ALA A 49 -10.78 -12.71 -10.57
N PRO A 50 -10.54 -13.01 -9.28
CA PRO A 50 -9.26 -12.78 -8.64
C PRO A 50 -8.10 -13.28 -9.50
N LYS A 51 -7.11 -12.43 -9.71
CA LYS A 51 -5.91 -12.78 -10.47
C LYS A 51 -4.94 -13.46 -9.53
N LEU A 52 -4.83 -14.78 -9.64
CA LEU A 52 -3.96 -15.59 -8.80
C LEU A 52 -3.03 -16.40 -9.70
N PRO A 53 -1.73 -16.50 -9.36
CA PRO A 53 -0.84 -17.43 -10.03
C PRO A 53 -1.23 -18.88 -9.71
N ALA A 54 -0.73 -19.83 -10.49
CA ALA A 54 -0.83 -21.23 -10.14
C ALA A 54 -0.15 -21.49 -8.77
N LYS A 55 -0.62 -22.49 -8.03
CA LYS A 55 -0.13 -22.76 -6.66
C LYS A 55 1.35 -23.19 -6.59
N ASP A 56 1.89 -23.66 -7.71
CA ASP A 56 3.28 -24.07 -7.95
C ASP A 56 4.09 -22.99 -8.71
N SER A 57 3.49 -21.86 -9.09
CA SER A 57 4.20 -20.76 -9.75
C SER A 57 4.93 -19.87 -8.74
N THR A 58 6.04 -19.28 -9.17
CA THR A 58 6.80 -18.26 -8.44
C THR A 58 6.55 -16.85 -8.95
N ASP A 59 5.58 -16.64 -9.85
CA ASP A 59 5.23 -15.34 -10.42
C ASP A 59 4.37 -14.52 -9.43
N PHE A 60 4.94 -14.21 -8.26
CA PHE A 60 4.23 -13.61 -7.13
C PHE A 60 3.69 -12.21 -7.43
N GLU A 61 4.27 -11.49 -8.40
CA GLU A 61 3.81 -10.17 -8.83
C GLU A 61 2.34 -10.18 -9.29
N VAL A 62 1.84 -11.31 -9.80
CA VAL A 62 0.45 -11.46 -10.26
C VAL A 62 -0.56 -11.16 -9.15
N PHE A 63 -0.21 -11.44 -7.89
CA PHE A 63 -1.08 -11.13 -6.74
C PHE A 63 -1.38 -9.64 -6.63
N LEU A 64 -0.41 -8.77 -6.96
CA LEU A 64 -0.52 -7.32 -6.80
C LEU A 64 -1.39 -6.66 -7.88
N GLU A 65 -1.84 -7.43 -8.88
CA GLU A 65 -2.83 -6.96 -9.85
C GLU A 65 -4.25 -6.89 -9.25
N ASN A 66 -4.47 -7.50 -8.08
CA ASN A 66 -5.74 -7.38 -7.35
C ASN A 66 -5.79 -6.05 -6.60
N PRO A 67 -6.90 -5.29 -6.66
CA PRO A 67 -6.99 -3.98 -6.00
C PRO A 67 -6.79 -4.03 -4.49
N VAL A 68 -7.30 -5.08 -3.83
CA VAL A 68 -7.09 -5.35 -2.41
C VAL A 68 -6.79 -6.83 -2.23
N ILE A 69 -5.67 -7.15 -1.60
CA ILE A 69 -5.27 -8.53 -1.29
C ILE A 69 -4.78 -8.65 0.15
N ILE A 70 -5.20 -9.72 0.81
CA ILE A 70 -4.88 -10.06 2.19
C ILE A 70 -4.05 -11.34 2.17
N PHE A 71 -2.74 -11.21 2.34
CA PHE A 71 -1.90 -12.37 2.62
C PHE A 71 -2.12 -12.79 4.06
N SER A 72 -2.66 -14.00 4.22
CA SER A 72 -3.16 -14.58 5.46
C SER A 72 -2.38 -15.84 5.82
N ARG A 73 -2.44 -16.21 7.10
CA ARG A 73 -1.95 -17.50 7.59
C ARG A 73 -3.03 -18.17 8.45
N PRO A 74 -3.34 -19.46 8.22
CA PRO A 74 -4.24 -20.21 9.09
C PRO A 74 -3.78 -20.22 10.55
N GLY A 75 -4.72 -20.15 11.48
CA GLY A 75 -4.44 -20.13 12.93
C GLY A 75 -3.80 -18.83 13.45
N CYS A 76 -3.61 -17.80 12.61
CA CYS A 76 -3.18 -16.48 13.06
C CYS A 76 -4.40 -15.62 13.46
N PRO A 77 -4.53 -15.19 14.73
CA PRO A 77 -5.66 -14.37 15.16
C PRO A 77 -5.70 -13.00 14.46
N TYR A 78 -4.55 -12.40 14.18
CA TYR A 78 -4.47 -11.15 13.43
C TYR A 78 -4.94 -11.31 11.98
N SER A 79 -4.60 -12.43 11.32
CA SER A 79 -5.08 -12.70 9.96
C SER A 79 -6.60 -12.92 9.95
N ALA A 80 -7.14 -13.63 10.94
CA ALA A 80 -8.58 -13.80 11.10
C ALA A 80 -9.30 -12.46 11.31
N ALA A 81 -8.74 -11.57 12.15
CA ALA A 81 -9.30 -10.25 12.40
C ALA A 81 -9.30 -9.35 11.15
N ALA A 82 -8.20 -9.32 10.39
CA ALA A 82 -8.11 -8.57 9.14
C ALA A 82 -9.07 -9.10 8.07
N LYS A 83 -9.15 -10.44 7.89
CA LYS A 83 -10.12 -11.06 6.99
C LYS A 83 -11.54 -10.68 7.37
N LYS A 84 -11.93 -10.90 8.64
CA LYS A 84 -13.25 -10.53 9.13
C LYS A 84 -13.59 -9.07 8.83
N LEU A 85 -12.67 -8.14 9.11
CA LEU A 85 -12.91 -6.73 8.83
C LEU A 85 -13.15 -6.48 7.33
N LEU A 86 -12.27 -6.96 6.46
CA LEU A 86 -12.28 -6.62 5.03
C LEU A 86 -13.23 -7.46 4.16
N THR A 87 -13.71 -8.60 4.66
CA THR A 87 -14.57 -9.53 3.90
C THR A 87 -15.95 -9.76 4.50
N GLU A 88 -16.14 -9.50 5.80
CA GLU A 88 -17.43 -9.73 6.48
C GLU A 88 -18.03 -8.44 7.05
N THR A 89 -17.23 -7.66 7.79
CA THR A 89 -17.68 -6.39 8.37
C THR A 89 -17.89 -5.33 7.30
N LEU A 90 -16.97 -5.27 6.32
CA LEU A 90 -17.02 -4.34 5.21
C LEU A 90 -17.39 -5.08 3.92
N ARG A 91 -18.21 -4.42 3.09
CA ARG A 91 -18.43 -4.83 1.70
C ARG A 91 -17.58 -3.97 0.78
N LEU A 92 -16.45 -4.51 0.33
CA LEU A 92 -15.65 -3.88 -0.72
C LEU A 92 -16.17 -4.27 -2.10
N ASP A 93 -16.20 -3.32 -3.02
CA ASP A 93 -16.43 -3.55 -4.44
C ASP A 93 -15.27 -2.96 -5.25
N PRO A 94 -14.43 -3.81 -5.90
CA PRO A 94 -14.46 -5.27 -5.87
C PRO A 94 -14.07 -5.86 -4.49
N PRO A 95 -14.48 -7.11 -4.18
CA PRO A 95 -14.14 -7.77 -2.92
C PRO A 95 -12.62 -7.96 -2.73
N ALA A 96 -12.17 -7.88 -1.48
CA ALA A 96 -10.79 -8.22 -1.13
C ALA A 96 -10.49 -9.69 -1.43
N VAL A 97 -9.32 -9.94 -2.04
CA VAL A 97 -8.83 -11.29 -2.31
C VAL A 97 -8.08 -11.81 -1.10
N VAL A 98 -8.43 -13.01 -0.62
CA VAL A 98 -7.73 -13.66 0.49
C VAL A 98 -6.78 -14.71 -0.06
N VAL A 99 -5.51 -14.62 0.33
CA VAL A 99 -4.48 -15.60 -0.02
C VAL A 99 -3.94 -16.21 1.26
N GLU A 100 -4.27 -17.47 1.52
CA GLU A 100 -3.59 -18.24 2.55
C GLU A 100 -2.22 -18.65 2.01
N VAL A 101 -1.14 -18.07 2.54
CA VAL A 101 0.21 -18.28 1.96
C VAL A 101 0.64 -19.75 1.98
N THR A 102 0.08 -20.55 2.90
CA THR A 102 0.33 -21.99 3.04
C THR A 102 -0.31 -22.85 1.96
N ASP A 103 -1.17 -22.28 1.12
CA ASP A 103 -1.80 -22.97 0.00
C ASP A 103 -0.89 -23.08 -1.23
N TYR A 104 0.25 -22.40 -1.21
CA TYR A 104 1.23 -22.33 -2.31
C TYR A 104 2.45 -23.18 -1.99
N GLU A 105 2.98 -23.89 -2.99
CA GLU A 105 4.13 -24.79 -2.84
C GLU A 105 5.37 -24.03 -2.33
N HIS A 106 5.61 -22.86 -2.91
CA HIS A 106 6.71 -21.96 -2.57
C HIS A 106 6.34 -20.99 -1.43
N THR A 107 5.76 -21.50 -0.34
CA THR A 107 5.27 -20.69 0.79
C THR A 107 6.38 -19.80 1.38
N GLN A 108 7.60 -20.33 1.50
CA GLN A 108 8.70 -19.59 2.14
C GLN A 108 9.18 -18.46 1.22
N GLU A 109 9.37 -18.76 -0.07
CA GLU A 109 9.77 -17.79 -1.09
C GLU A 109 8.72 -16.68 -1.24
N LEU A 110 7.43 -17.02 -1.23
CA LEU A 110 6.34 -16.05 -1.23
C LEU A 110 6.44 -15.11 -0.03
N ARG A 111 6.67 -15.65 1.17
CA ARG A 111 6.78 -14.84 2.39
C ARG A 111 8.04 -13.97 2.41
N ASP A 112 9.15 -14.47 1.89
CA ASP A 112 10.39 -13.71 1.77
C ASP A 112 10.24 -12.59 0.75
N TRP A 113 9.59 -12.85 -0.38
CA TRP A 113 9.24 -11.85 -1.37
C TRP A 113 8.31 -10.77 -0.78
N LEU A 114 7.24 -11.16 -0.07
CA LEU A 114 6.34 -10.21 0.62
C LEU A 114 7.11 -9.34 1.60
N SER A 115 7.98 -9.93 2.41
CA SER A 115 8.80 -9.18 3.36
C SER A 115 9.78 -8.24 2.66
N SER A 116 10.28 -8.59 1.47
CA SER A 116 11.23 -7.78 0.72
C SER A 116 10.60 -6.53 0.08
N ILE A 117 9.31 -6.60 -0.28
CA ILE A 117 8.60 -5.48 -0.94
C ILE A 117 7.83 -4.59 0.04
N SER A 118 7.62 -5.03 1.28
CA SER A 118 6.83 -4.29 2.27
C SER A 118 7.52 -4.02 3.60
N ASP A 119 8.73 -4.57 3.81
CA ASP A 119 9.42 -4.57 5.11
C ASP A 119 8.61 -5.19 6.27
N ILE A 120 7.63 -6.06 5.96
CA ILE A 120 6.76 -6.73 6.93
C ILE A 120 6.86 -8.25 6.78
N SER A 121 7.42 -8.89 7.80
CA SER A 121 7.60 -10.35 7.85
C SER A 121 6.44 -11.09 8.54
N THR A 122 5.53 -10.36 9.19
CA THR A 122 4.40 -10.91 9.94
C THR A 122 3.14 -10.98 9.08
N MET A 123 2.22 -11.89 9.46
CA MET A 123 0.91 -12.01 8.81
C MET A 123 -0.18 -11.47 9.75
N PRO A 124 -1.21 -10.81 9.22
CA PRO A 124 -1.45 -10.57 7.79
C PRO A 124 -0.56 -9.47 7.23
N ASN A 125 -0.35 -9.51 5.92
CA ASN A 125 0.24 -8.42 5.15
C ASN A 125 -0.76 -8.01 4.06
N ILE A 126 -1.28 -6.79 4.14
CA ILE A 126 -2.42 -6.34 3.35
C ILE A 126 -1.93 -5.34 2.33
N PHE A 127 -2.24 -5.59 1.06
CA PHE A 127 -1.88 -4.69 -0.03
C PHE A 127 -3.12 -4.06 -0.65
N VAL A 128 -3.00 -2.78 -0.99
CA VAL A 128 -3.98 -1.98 -1.70
C VAL A 128 -3.28 -1.34 -2.89
N GLY A 129 -3.79 -1.56 -4.10
CA GLY A 129 -3.18 -1.02 -5.33
C GLY A 129 -1.74 -1.46 -5.56
N GLY A 130 -1.35 -2.64 -5.06
CA GLY A 130 0.03 -3.13 -5.13
C GLY A 130 0.97 -2.61 -4.04
N HIS A 131 0.47 -1.84 -3.06
CA HIS A 131 1.26 -1.29 -1.96
C HIS A 131 0.80 -1.81 -0.61
N SER A 132 1.73 -2.20 0.26
CA SER A 132 1.35 -2.65 1.60
C SER A 132 0.85 -1.50 2.44
N ILE A 133 -0.32 -1.69 3.06
CA ILE A 133 -0.91 -0.79 4.07
C ILE A 133 -0.67 -1.31 5.49
N GLY A 134 0.15 -2.35 5.64
CA GLY A 134 0.50 -2.93 6.93
C GLY A 134 -0.28 -4.21 7.28
N GLY A 135 -0.40 -4.46 8.58
CA GLY A 135 -1.08 -5.64 9.13
C GLY A 135 -2.46 -5.36 9.69
N SER A 136 -2.93 -6.24 10.57
CA SER A 136 -4.28 -6.15 11.16
C SER A 136 -4.50 -4.86 11.96
N ASP A 137 -3.48 -4.37 12.66
CA ASP A 137 -3.61 -3.14 13.45
C ASP A 137 -3.66 -1.90 12.55
N SER A 138 -2.88 -1.88 11.48
CA SER A 138 -2.86 -0.77 10.52
C SER A 138 -4.23 -0.60 9.85
N VAL A 139 -4.81 -1.68 9.31
CA VAL A 139 -6.13 -1.60 8.66
C VAL A 139 -7.25 -1.25 9.65
N ARG A 140 -7.15 -1.76 10.89
CA ARG A 140 -8.11 -1.43 11.95
C ARG A 140 -8.02 0.04 12.34
N ALA A 141 -6.81 0.60 12.45
CA ALA A 141 -6.62 2.02 12.71
C ALA A 141 -7.21 2.89 11.58
N LEU A 142 -6.91 2.56 10.33
CA LEU A 142 -7.50 3.27 9.17
C LEU A 142 -9.03 3.24 9.17
N TYR A 143 -9.63 2.10 9.54
CA TYR A 143 -11.07 1.99 9.67
C TYR A 143 -11.62 2.83 10.82
N GLN A 144 -11.00 2.76 12.00
CA GLN A 144 -11.43 3.50 13.20
C GLN A 144 -11.26 5.01 13.07
N GLU A 145 -10.31 5.46 12.26
CA GLU A 145 -10.05 6.87 11.97
C GLU A 145 -10.84 7.40 10.77
N GLU A 146 -11.73 6.60 10.18
CA GLU A 146 -12.50 6.94 8.97
C GLU A 146 -11.62 7.29 7.75
N LYS A 147 -10.37 6.78 7.73
CA LYS A 147 -9.38 7.00 6.66
C LYS A 147 -9.27 5.84 5.66
N LEU A 148 -9.99 4.74 5.90
CA LEU A 148 -9.87 3.56 5.04
C LEU A 148 -10.33 3.85 3.60
N GLN A 149 -11.48 4.50 3.41
CA GLN A 149 -11.96 4.85 2.06
C GLN A 149 -10.97 5.76 1.33
N SER A 150 -10.46 6.82 1.98
CA SER A 150 -9.49 7.71 1.34
C SER A 150 -8.19 6.99 0.99
N THR A 151 -7.75 6.03 1.81
CA THR A 151 -6.59 5.18 1.49
C THR A 151 -6.88 4.29 0.29
N LEU A 152 -8.06 3.67 0.22
CA LEU A 152 -8.48 2.88 -0.95
C LEU A 152 -8.52 3.76 -2.21
N ASP A 153 -9.07 4.96 -2.13
CA ASP A 153 -9.18 5.89 -3.25
C ASP A 153 -7.81 6.32 -3.79
N GLU A 154 -6.90 6.68 -2.88
CA GLU A 154 -5.53 7.09 -3.20
C GLU A 154 -4.76 5.98 -3.92
N TRP A 155 -4.71 4.79 -3.32
CA TRP A 155 -3.84 3.71 -3.80
C TRP A 155 -4.47 2.89 -4.94
N THR A 156 -5.81 2.87 -5.07
CA THR A 156 -6.49 2.14 -6.16
C THR A 156 -7.01 3.04 -7.27
N HIS A 157 -6.81 4.36 -7.19
CA HIS A 157 -7.38 5.35 -8.11
C HIS A 157 -8.91 5.28 -8.19
N ASN A 158 -9.57 5.27 -7.02
CA ASN A 158 -11.04 5.19 -6.87
C ASN A 158 -11.67 3.92 -7.48
N LYS A 159 -10.91 2.83 -7.60
CA LYS A 159 -11.42 1.55 -8.13
C LYS A 159 -12.10 0.69 -7.06
N VAL A 160 -11.95 1.03 -5.78
CA VAL A 160 -12.51 0.26 -4.66
C VAL A 160 -13.42 1.12 -3.81
N LEU A 161 -14.66 0.68 -3.64
CA LEU A 161 -15.66 1.35 -2.81
C LEU A 161 -16.02 0.48 -1.60
N ILE A 162 -16.11 1.09 -0.42
CA ILE A 162 -16.81 0.51 0.73
C ILE A 162 -18.30 0.77 0.55
N LEU A 163 -19.06 -0.29 0.29
CA LEU A 163 -20.50 -0.21 0.15
C LEU A 163 -21.18 -0.07 1.53
N PRO A 164 -22.30 0.69 1.62
CA PRO A 164 -23.11 0.71 2.83
C PRO A 164 -23.56 -0.70 3.24
N THR A 165 -23.51 -0.99 4.53
CA THR A 165 -24.11 -2.18 5.13
C THR A 165 -25.49 -1.81 5.68
N ASP A 166 -26.53 -2.54 5.24
CA ASP A 166 -27.92 -2.38 5.69
C ASP A 166 -28.11 -2.66 7.20
#